data_AF-A0A8S9UGT6-F1
#
_entry.id   AF-A0A8S9UGT6-F1
#
_cell.length_a   1.000
_cell.length_b   1.000
_cell.length_c   1.000
_cell.angle_alpha   90.00
_cell.angle_beta   90.00
_cell.angle_gamma   90.00
#
_symmetry.space_group_name_H-M   'P 1'
#
loop_
_entity.id
_entity.type
_entity.pdbx_description
1 polymer ?
#
loop_
_entity_poly.entity_id
_entity_poly.type
_entity_poly.pdbx_seq_one_letter_code
_entity_poly.pdbx_strand_id
1 'polypeptide(L)'
;MPQLNRLDHLAVVGITLHTQVLDLYEGHAALLYALPTSSSSRRLADAPAAVAKLDTAIIELTAATTSVETKSDLESLCQNPKNSYAQSYCTKMLEAAPTRRLRG
;
A
#
# COMPACT_ATOMS: atom_id res chain seq x y z
N MET A 1 -9.18 -4.94 10.20
CA MET A 1 -8.64 -4.23 9.03
C MET A 1 -9.29 -4.77 7.77
N PRO A 2 -9.64 -3.90 6.82
CA PRO A 2 -10.08 -4.32 5.50
C PRO A 2 -8.95 -5.06 4.75
N GLN A 3 -9.33 -5.89 3.79
CA GLN A 3 -8.38 -6.60 2.94
C GLN A 3 -7.68 -5.61 1.99
N LEU A 4 -6.34 -5.68 1.92
CA LEU A 4 -5.56 -4.91 0.96
C LEU A 4 -5.54 -5.65 -0.38
N ASN A 5 -6.38 -5.20 -1.31
CA ASN A 5 -6.49 -5.82 -2.63
C ASN A 5 -5.41 -5.29 -3.60
N ARG A 6 -5.13 -6.11 -4.62
CA ARG A 6 -4.22 -5.78 -5.74
C ARG A 6 -2.76 -5.50 -5.36
N LEU A 7 -2.37 -5.71 -4.10
CA LEU A 7 -0.97 -5.78 -3.67
C LEU A 7 -0.47 -7.22 -3.74
N ASP A 8 0.74 -7.42 -4.26
CA ASP A 8 1.45 -8.68 -4.08
C ASP A 8 2.23 -8.71 -2.76
N HIS A 9 2.86 -9.85 -2.47
CA HIS A 9 3.60 -10.06 -1.23
C HIS A 9 4.79 -9.11 -1.04
N LEU A 10 5.43 -8.64 -2.12
CA LEU A 10 6.56 -7.72 -2.01
C LEU A 10 6.09 -6.28 -1.87
N ALA A 11 4.93 -5.97 -2.44
CA ALA A 11 4.39 -4.63 -2.42
C ALA A 11 4.02 -4.17 -1.00
N VAL A 12 3.46 -5.06 -0.18
CA VAL A 12 3.09 -4.73 1.21
C VAL A 12 4.30 -4.39 2.08
N VAL A 13 5.48 -4.93 1.79
CA VAL A 13 6.73 -4.65 2.53
C VAL A 13 7.53 -3.48 1.95
N GLY A 14 6.94 -2.71 1.03
CA GLY A 14 7.54 -1.49 0.47
C GLY A 14 8.37 -1.70 -0.80
N ILE A 15 8.45 -2.92 -1.34
CA ILE A 15 8.98 -3.16 -2.69
C ILE A 15 7.81 -3.00 -3.66
N THR A 16 7.43 -1.75 -3.90
CA THR A 16 6.26 -1.38 -4.70
C THR A 16 6.50 -0.08 -5.46
N LEU A 17 5.60 0.20 -6.39
CA LEU A 17 5.47 1.48 -7.06
C LEU A 17 4.49 2.43 -6.35
N HIS A 18 3.70 1.91 -5.41
CA HIS A 18 2.73 2.69 -4.65
C HIS A 18 3.36 3.25 -3.38
N THR A 19 3.66 4.55 -3.37
CA THR A 19 4.23 5.22 -2.19
C THR A 19 3.28 5.25 -0.99
N GLN A 20 1.98 5.09 -1.22
CA GLN A 20 0.91 5.05 -0.20
C GLN A 20 1.09 3.92 0.81
N VAL A 21 1.92 2.90 0.51
CA VAL A 21 2.31 1.88 1.48
C VAL A 21 3.04 2.50 2.68
N LEU A 22 3.78 3.60 2.48
CA LEU A 22 4.41 4.32 3.58
C LEU A 22 3.37 4.90 4.54
N ASP A 23 2.35 5.56 4.01
CA ASP A 23 1.28 6.19 4.80
C ASP A 23 0.51 5.13 5.61
N LEU A 24 0.35 3.92 5.05
CA LEU A 24 -0.21 2.78 5.77
C LEU A 24 0.63 2.42 7.01
N TYR A 25 1.96 2.37 6.87
CA TYR A 25 2.86 2.09 8.00
C TYR A 25 2.91 3.24 9.01
N GLU A 26 2.85 4.49 8.56
CA GLU A 26 2.74 5.64 9.46
C GLU A 26 1.43 5.61 10.27
N GLY A 27 0.32 5.26 9.63
CA GLY A 27 -0.98 5.07 10.30
C GLY A 27 -0.92 3.97 11.36
N HIS A 28 -0.28 2.84 11.04
CA HIS A 28 -0.05 1.76 12.01
C HIS A 28 0.82 2.22 13.18
N ALA A 29 1.91 2.93 12.92
CA ALA A 29 2.79 3.43 13.97
C ALA A 29 2.04 4.39 14.91
N ALA A 30 1.25 5.32 14.35
CA ALA A 30 0.41 6.23 15.12
C ALA A 30 -0.62 5.48 15.98
N LEU A 31 -1.25 4.43 15.43
CA LEU A 31 -2.21 3.60 16.16
C LEU A 31 -1.54 2.87 17.31
N LEU A 32 -0.42 2.19 17.05
CA LEU A 32 0.32 1.44 18.07
C LEU A 32 0.82 2.34 19.20
N TYR A 33 1.22 3.57 18.88
CA TYR A 33 1.63 4.58 19.85
C TYR A 33 0.45 5.10 20.70
N ALA A 34 -0.70 5.34 20.08
CA ALA A 34 -1.88 5.91 20.75
C ALA A 34 -2.62 4.89 21.65
N LEU A 35 -2.44 3.59 21.42
CA LEU A 35 -3.11 2.56 22.22
C LEU A 35 -2.61 2.54 23.67
N PRO A 36 -3.50 2.37 24.66
CA PRO A 36 -3.14 2.41 26.07
C PRO A 36 -2.17 1.29 26.44
N THR A 37 -1.09 1.64 27.13
CA THR A 37 -0.02 0.71 27.53
C THR A 37 -0.40 -0.18 28.71
N SER A 38 -1.27 0.31 29.59
CA SER A 38 -1.62 -0.32 30.88
C SER A 38 -3.08 -0.76 31.00
N SER A 39 -3.82 -0.86 29.89
CA SER A 39 -5.20 -1.33 29.91
C SER A 39 -5.28 -2.86 29.74
N SER A 40 -6.21 -3.50 30.45
CA SER A 40 -6.55 -4.91 30.24
C SER A 40 -7.21 -5.17 28.87
N SER A 41 -7.60 -4.13 28.16
CA SER A 41 -8.15 -4.19 26.81
C SER A 41 -7.62 -3.03 25.97
N ARG A 42 -6.97 -3.33 24.84
CA ARG A 42 -6.55 -2.35 23.83
C ARG A 42 -7.58 -2.35 22.71
N ARG A 43 -8.39 -1.29 22.60
CA ARG A 43 -9.45 -1.19 21.60
C ARG A 43 -9.14 -0.06 20.63
N LEU A 44 -9.55 -0.21 19.38
CA LEU A 44 -9.43 0.85 18.37
C LEU A 44 -10.19 2.13 18.79
N ALA A 45 -11.30 1.97 19.53
CA ALA A 45 -12.06 3.07 20.10
C ALA A 45 -11.25 3.97 21.06
N ASP A 46 -10.14 3.46 21.61
CA ASP A 46 -9.26 4.21 22.51
C ASP A 46 -8.32 5.16 21.73
N ALA A 47 -8.24 5.02 20.40
CA ALA A 47 -7.33 5.80 19.55
C ALA A 47 -8.01 6.32 18.26
N PRO A 48 -9.14 7.04 18.36
CA PRO A 48 -9.99 7.36 17.19
C PRO A 48 -9.28 8.19 16.12
N ALA A 49 -8.40 9.13 16.50
CA ALA A 49 -7.64 9.93 15.55
C ALA A 49 -6.62 9.09 14.76
N ALA A 50 -5.97 8.12 15.42
CA ALA A 50 -5.01 7.25 14.77
C ALA A 50 -5.70 6.21 13.87
N VAL A 51 -6.88 5.73 14.26
CA VAL A 51 -7.74 4.90 13.42
C VAL A 51 -8.15 5.65 12.16
N ALA A 52 -8.59 6.91 12.29
CA ALA A 52 -8.93 7.74 11.12
C ALA A 52 -7.74 7.92 10.18
N LYS A 53 -6.53 8.18 10.70
CA LYS A 53 -5.30 8.26 9.87
C LYS A 53 -5.05 6.96 9.10
N LEU A 54 -5.19 5.81 9.78
CA LEU A 54 -4.99 4.50 9.16
C LEU A 54 -6.05 4.22 8.09
N ASP A 55 -7.32 4.56 8.33
CA ASP A 55 -8.41 4.37 7.37
C ASP A 55 -8.20 5.24 6.12
N THR A 56 -7.78 6.49 6.27
CA THR A 56 -7.42 7.36 5.13
C THR A 56 -6.29 6.74 4.30
N ALA A 57 -5.22 6.27 4.93
CA ALA A 57 -4.11 5.64 4.23
C ALA A 57 -4.52 4.38 3.45
N ILE A 58 -5.44 3.58 4.01
CA ILE A 58 -5.99 2.40 3.32
C ILE A 58 -6.80 2.81 2.09
N ILE A 59 -7.62 3.86 2.19
CA ILE A 59 -8.43 4.37 1.07
C ILE A 59 -7.51 4.88 -0.05
N GLU A 60 -6.50 5.68 0.29
CA GLU A 60 -5.53 6.22 -0.67
C GLU A 60 -4.72 5.10 -1.36
N LEU A 61 -4.26 4.11 -0.59
CA LEU A 61 -3.58 2.95 -1.14
C LEU A 61 -4.50 2.14 -2.08
N THR A 62 -5.77 1.96 -1.70
CA THR A 62 -6.76 1.26 -2.53
C THR A 62 -7.04 2.01 -3.82
N ALA A 63 -7.16 3.34 -3.77
CA ALA A 63 -7.33 4.17 -4.95
C ALA A 63 -6.10 4.08 -5.88
N ALA A 64 -4.89 4.15 -5.31
CA ALA A 64 -3.65 4.04 -6.06
C ALA A 64 -3.51 2.67 -6.74
N THR A 65 -3.77 1.57 -6.03
CA THR A 65 -3.71 0.23 -6.63
C THR A 65 -4.84 -0.02 -7.63
N THR A 66 -5.98 0.65 -7.49
CA THR A 66 -7.09 0.54 -8.44
C THR A 66 -6.85 1.31 -9.73
N SER A 67 -6.08 2.41 -9.68
CA SER A 67 -5.77 3.23 -10.86
C SER A 67 -4.90 2.54 -11.92
N VAL A 68 -4.27 1.41 -11.58
CA VAL A 68 -3.43 0.63 -12.51
C VAL A 68 -4.25 -0.53 -13.07
N GLU A 69 -4.88 -0.33 -14.22
CA GLU A 69 -5.71 -1.36 -14.87
C GLU A 69 -5.07 -1.92 -16.14
N THR A 70 -4.32 -1.09 -16.85
CA THR A 70 -3.73 -1.39 -18.15
C THR A 70 -2.21 -1.39 -18.10
N LYS A 71 -1.59 -1.93 -19.17
CA LYS A 71 -0.13 -1.90 -19.32
C LYS A 71 0.38 -0.46 -19.43
N SER A 72 -0.39 0.42 -20.07
CA SER A 72 -0.04 1.83 -20.21
C SER A 72 -0.03 2.57 -18.86
N ASP A 73 -0.95 2.22 -17.95
CA ASP A 73 -0.96 2.77 -16.59
C ASP A 73 0.29 2.34 -15.83
N LEU A 74 0.66 1.06 -15.94
CA LEU A 74 1.89 0.53 -15.35
C LEU A 74 3.15 1.18 -15.93
N GLU A 75 3.21 1.36 -17.26
CA GLU A 75 4.32 2.05 -17.94
C GLU A 75 4.45 3.50 -17.43
N SER A 76 3.32 4.19 -17.26
CA SER A 76 3.27 5.56 -16.72
C SER A 76 3.78 5.62 -15.29
N LEU A 77 3.36 4.66 -14.44
CA LEU A 77 3.82 4.54 -13.06
C LEU A 77 5.33 4.23 -12.97
N CYS A 78 5.87 3.57 -14.00
CA CYS A 78 7.26 3.14 -14.08
C CYS A 78 8.21 4.15 -14.71
N GLN A 79 7.76 5.32 -15.18
CA GLN A 79 8.63 6.29 -15.84
C GLN A 79 9.72 6.87 -14.92
N ASN A 80 9.42 7.01 -13.62
CA ASN A 80 10.32 7.63 -12.65
C ASN A 80 10.46 6.74 -11.40
N PRO A 81 11.14 5.58 -11.49
CA PRO A 81 11.29 4.69 -10.35
C PRO A 81 12.14 5.37 -9.27
N LYS A 82 11.65 5.36 -8.03
CA LYS A 82 12.29 6.04 -6.89
C LYS A 82 13.68 5.46 -6.55
N ASN A 83 13.93 4.19 -6.85
CA ASN A 83 15.21 3.50 -6.61
C ASN A 83 15.36 2.27 -7.52
N SER A 84 16.51 1.59 -7.43
CA SER A 84 16.82 0.39 -8.22
C SER A 84 15.89 -0.80 -7.96
N TYR A 85 15.32 -0.91 -6.75
CA TYR A 85 14.34 -1.94 -6.44
C TYR A 85 13.01 -1.69 -7.14
N ALA A 86 12.51 -0.45 -7.12
CA ALA A 86 11.32 -0.03 -7.86
C ALA A 86 11.52 -0.22 -9.37
N GLN A 87 12.69 0.11 -9.90
CA GLN A 87 13.04 -0.16 -11.29
C GLN A 87 13.01 -1.66 -11.62
N SER A 88 13.63 -2.49 -10.78
CA SER A 88 13.63 -3.95 -10.97
C SER A 88 12.23 -4.55 -10.89
N TYR A 89 11.40 -4.02 -10.00
CA TYR A 89 10.00 -4.40 -9.85
C TYR A 89 9.18 -4.00 -11.10
N CYS A 90 9.37 -2.79 -11.61
CA CYS A 90 8.80 -2.31 -12.87
C CYS A 90 9.12 -3.24 -14.04
N THR A 91 10.39 -3.58 -14.24
CA THR A 91 10.82 -4.45 -15.34
C THR A 91 10.12 -5.80 -15.27
N LYS A 92 10.12 -6.45 -14.09
CA LYS A 92 9.48 -7.76 -13.91
C LYS A 92 7.96 -7.70 -14.11
N MET A 93 7.32 -6.62 -13.67
CA MET A 93 5.87 -6.44 -13.84
C MET A 93 5.51 -6.19 -15.31
N LEU A 94 6.31 -5.40 -16.05
CA LEU A 94 6.11 -5.15 -17.47
C LEU A 94 6.39 -6.39 -18.33
N GLU A 95 7.37 -7.22 -17.96
CA GLU A 95 7.64 -8.52 -18.59
C GLU A 95 6.50 -9.52 -18.36
N ALA A 96 5.83 -9.47 -17.22
CA ALA A 96 4.68 -10.32 -16.88
C ALA A 96 3.34 -9.81 -17.42
N ALA A 97 3.25 -8.53 -17.79
CA ALA A 97 2.04 -7.88 -18.31
C ALA A 97 1.41 -8.52 -19.57
N PRO A 98 2.16 -9.07 -20.56
CA PRO A 98 1.54 -9.68 -21.74
C PRO A 98 0.96 -11.07 -21.49
N THR A 99 1.36 -11.77 -20.42
CA THR A 99 0.92 -13.16 -20.13
C THR A 99 -0.15 -13.23 -19.05
N ARG A 100 -0.35 -12.17 -18.27
CA ARG A 100 -1.29 -12.11 -17.17
C ARG A 100 -2.21 -10.92 -17.39
N ARG A 101 -3.55 -11.11 -17.37
CA ARG A 101 -4.45 -9.95 -17.19
C ARG A 101 -3.91 -9.15 -16.01
N LEU A 102 -3.64 -7.87 -16.22
CA LEU A 102 -2.89 -7.05 -15.25
C LEU A 102 -3.58 -6.91 -13.88
N ARG A 103 -4.86 -7.31 -13.76
CA ARG A 103 -5.45 -8.14 -12.70
C ARG A 103 -6.96 -7.86 -12.67
N GLY A 104 -7.74 -8.92 -12.80
CA GLY A 104 -9.02 -9.03 -12.09
C GLY A 104 -8.76 -9.47 -10.66
#